data_AF-A0A496LFC0-F1
#
_entry.id   AF-A0A496LFC0-F1
#
_cell.length_a   1.000
_cell.length_b   1.000
_cell.length_c   1.000
_cell.angle_alpha   90.00
_cell.angle_beta   90.00
_cell.angle_gamma   90.00
#
_symmetry.space_group_name_H-M   'P 1'
#
loop_
_entity.id
_entity.type
_entity.pdbx_description
1 polymer ?
#
loop_
_entity_poly.entity_id
_entity_poly.type
_entity_poly.pdbx_seq_one_letter_code
_entity_poly.pdbx_strand_id
1 'polypeptide(L)'
;MNMSNLKRTYAEIISQAQVMATGLKANQAEVARRGIDTGFVTELEKTRLEAIALNDEQEKLKSALKIKTEELNAKMDIISAKLSEAKKVVKLSIPKAQWLEFGIGDKR
;
A
#
# COMPACT_ATOMS: atom_id res chain seq x y z
N MET A 1 -27.00 6.82 14.27
CA MET A 1 -26.27 6.11 13.20
C MET A 1 -26.16 7.08 12.04
N ASN A 2 -25.02 7.75 11.87
CA ASN A 2 -24.88 8.88 10.95
C ASN A 2 -24.36 8.36 9.59
N MET A 3 -25.23 8.34 8.58
CA MET A 3 -24.95 7.84 7.22
C MET A 3 -24.30 8.93 6.34
N SER A 4 -23.31 9.65 6.87
CA SER A 4 -22.59 10.70 6.14
C SER A 4 -21.22 10.21 5.69
N ASN A 5 -21.06 10.03 4.37
CA ASN A 5 -19.87 9.64 3.60
C ASN A 5 -19.55 8.14 3.48
N LEU A 6 -20.41 7.39 2.79
CA LEU A 6 -19.93 6.23 2.03
C LEU A 6 -19.04 6.73 0.89
N LYS A 7 -17.72 6.81 1.11
CA LYS A 7 -16.75 6.98 0.02
C LYS A 7 -16.91 5.77 -0.90
N ARG A 8 -17.31 5.99 -2.16
CA ARG A 8 -17.34 4.94 -3.18
C ARG A 8 -15.96 4.29 -3.27
N THR A 9 -15.93 2.97 -3.35
CA THR A 9 -14.73 2.19 -3.63
C THR A 9 -14.18 2.53 -5.03
N TYR A 10 -12.90 2.24 -5.26
CA TYR A 10 -12.29 2.43 -6.58
C TYR A 10 -13.05 1.65 -7.67
N ALA A 11 -13.48 0.42 -7.37
CA ALA A 11 -14.25 -0.40 -8.29
C ALA A 11 -15.60 0.24 -8.66
N GLU A 12 -16.32 0.80 -7.68
CA GLU A 12 -17.59 1.49 -7.92
C GLU A 12 -17.41 2.74 -8.79
N ILE A 13 -16.34 3.52 -8.56
CA ILE A 13 -16.04 4.72 -9.36
C ILE A 13 -15.66 4.34 -10.80
N ILE A 14 -14.82 3.31 -10.99
CA ILE A 14 -14.40 2.81 -12.30
C ILE A 14 -15.61 2.28 -13.09
N SER A 15 -16.51 1.55 -12.42
CA SER A 15 -17.75 1.05 -13.02
C SER A 15 -18.68 2.19 -13.43
N GLN A 16 -18.89 3.17 -12.54
CA GLN A 16 -19.70 4.35 -12.83
C GLN A 16 -19.13 5.18 -14.00
N ALA A 17 -17.81 5.36 -14.05
CA ALA A 17 -17.15 6.07 -15.15
C ALA A 17 -17.37 5.35 -16.50
N GLN A 18 -17.38 4.01 -16.52
CA GLN A 18 -17.69 3.23 -17.72
C GLN A 18 -19.11 3.48 -18.23
N VAL A 19 -20.08 3.39 -17.31
CA VAL A 19 -21.50 3.59 -17.63
C VAL A 19 -21.72 5.01 -18.14
N MET A 20 -21.11 6.00 -17.48
CA MET A 20 -21.18 7.40 -17.89
C MET A 20 -20.57 7.63 -19.28
N ALA A 21 -19.35 7.15 -19.53
CA ALA A 21 -18.70 7.30 -20.83
C ALA A 21 -19.53 6.67 -21.96
N THR A 22 -20.11 5.49 -21.71
CA THR A 22 -20.99 4.80 -22.67
C THR A 22 -22.23 5.64 -22.98
N GLY A 23 -22.89 6.18 -21.95
CA GLY A 23 -24.06 7.03 -22.10
C GLY A 23 -23.76 8.34 -22.83
N LEU A 24 -22.62 8.98 -22.52
CA LEU A 24 -22.17 10.20 -23.18
C LEU A 24 -21.89 9.97 -24.67
N LYS A 25 -21.19 8.88 -25.03
CA LYS A 25 -20.97 8.51 -26.45
C LYS A 25 -22.28 8.29 -27.20
N ALA A 26 -23.20 7.54 -26.60
CA ALA A 26 -24.49 7.23 -27.23
C ALA A 26 -25.36 8.48 -27.45
N ASN A 27 -25.18 9.54 -26.66
CA ASN A 27 -25.97 10.76 -26.71
C ASN A 27 -25.13 12.00 -27.09
N GLN A 28 -24.04 11.81 -27.84
CA GLN A 28 -23.03 12.84 -28.09
C GLN A 28 -23.62 14.14 -28.64
N ALA A 29 -24.59 14.06 -29.56
CA ALA A 29 -25.23 15.23 -30.16
C ALA A 29 -25.98 16.11 -29.14
N GLU A 30 -26.56 15.50 -28.10
CA GLU A 30 -27.29 16.22 -27.05
C GLU A 30 -26.33 16.84 -26.03
N VAL A 31 -25.35 16.07 -25.56
CA VAL A 31 -24.40 16.54 -24.54
C VAL A 31 -23.38 17.54 -25.09
N ALA A 32 -23.07 17.50 -26.39
CA ALA A 32 -22.26 18.50 -27.07
C ALA A 32 -22.89 19.90 -27.03
N ARG A 33 -24.23 20.01 -27.07
CA ARG A 33 -24.95 21.29 -26.91
C ARG A 33 -24.72 21.92 -25.54
N ARG A 34 -24.27 21.14 -24.57
CA ARG A 34 -23.98 21.55 -23.19
C ARG A 34 -22.48 21.59 -22.89
N GLY A 35 -21.63 21.45 -23.90
CA GLY A 35 -20.18 21.58 -23.77
C GLY A 35 -19.42 20.29 -23.44
N ILE A 36 -20.07 19.12 -23.45
CA ILE A 36 -19.36 17.84 -23.38
C ILE A 36 -19.04 17.38 -24.79
N ASP A 37 -17.78 17.54 -25.19
CA ASP A 37 -17.29 17.10 -26.49
C ASP A 37 -16.71 15.67 -26.44
N THR A 38 -16.26 15.19 -27.60
CA THR A 38 -15.64 13.86 -27.72
C THR A 38 -14.28 13.79 -27.02
N GLY A 39 -13.59 14.92 -26.85
CA GLY A 39 -12.33 15.03 -26.12
C GLY A 39 -12.52 14.73 -24.64
N PHE A 40 -13.55 15.31 -24.02
CA PHE A 40 -13.92 15.03 -22.63
C PHE A 40 -14.17 13.53 -22.40
N VAL A 41 -14.96 12.91 -23.28
CA VAL A 41 -15.31 11.49 -23.17
C VAL A 41 -14.08 10.60 -23.35
N THR A 42 -13.19 10.96 -24.27
CA THR A 42 -11.94 10.25 -24.52
C THR A 42 -11.02 10.33 -23.29
N GLU A 43 -10.89 11.51 -22.69
CA GLU A 43 -10.08 11.67 -21.48
C GLU A 43 -10.67 10.89 -20.30
N LEU A 44 -11.99 10.91 -20.12
CA LEU A 44 -12.67 10.12 -19.08
C LEU A 44 -12.37 8.61 -19.21
N GLU A 45 -12.42 8.07 -20.42
CA GLU A 45 -12.11 6.66 -20.65
C GLU A 45 -10.63 6.35 -20.44
N LYS A 46 -9.74 7.23 -20.91
CA LYS A 46 -8.30 7.09 -20.71
C LYS A 46 -7.94 7.10 -19.24
N THR A 47 -8.38 8.11 -18.48
CA THR A 47 -8.15 8.20 -17.03
C THR A 47 -8.70 6.98 -16.30
N ARG A 48 -9.87 6.47 -16.72
CA ARG A 48 -10.44 5.24 -16.15
C ARG A 48 -9.53 4.02 -16.38
N LEU A 49 -8.96 3.86 -17.57
CA LEU A 49 -8.05 2.75 -17.86
C LEU A 49 -6.75 2.86 -17.05
N GLU A 50 -6.20 4.07 -16.94
CA GLU A 50 -5.02 4.33 -16.11
C GLU A 50 -5.30 4.02 -14.63
N ALA A 51 -6.49 4.35 -14.12
CA ALA A 51 -6.89 4.03 -12.75
C ALA A 51 -6.97 2.51 -12.49
N ILE A 52 -7.44 1.73 -13.47
CA ILE A 52 -7.43 0.26 -13.39
C ILE A 52 -5.99 -0.26 -13.29
N ALA A 53 -5.11 0.18 -14.20
CA ALA A 53 -3.71 -0.25 -14.22
C ALA A 53 -2.98 0.10 -12.90
N LEU A 54 -3.22 1.29 -12.36
CA LEU A 54 -2.66 1.71 -11.08
C LEU A 54 -3.19 0.89 -9.90
N ASN A 55 -4.48 0.52 -9.92
CA ASN A 55 -5.07 -0.34 -8.91
C ASN A 55 -4.44 -1.75 -8.93
N ASP A 56 -4.24 -2.32 -10.12
CA ASP A 56 -3.63 -3.64 -10.27
C ASP A 56 -2.17 -3.65 -9.80
N GLU A 57 -1.39 -2.62 -10.13
CA GLU A 57 -0.02 -2.49 -9.61
C GLU A 57 -0.01 -2.27 -8.10
N GLN A 58 -0.99 -1.54 -7.54
CA GLN A 58 -1.13 -1.41 -6.10
C GLN A 58 -1.34 -2.77 -5.42
N GLU A 59 -2.22 -3.63 -5.95
CA GLU A 59 -2.48 -4.96 -5.38
C GLU A 59 -1.23 -5.87 -5.46
N LYS A 60 -0.49 -5.79 -6.58
CA LYS A 60 0.79 -6.49 -6.73
C LYS A 60 1.83 -6.00 -5.71
N LEU A 61 1.94 -4.69 -5.50
CA LEU A 61 2.85 -4.10 -4.51
C LEU A 61 2.47 -4.49 -3.08
N LYS A 62 1.17 -4.54 -2.74
CA LYS A 62 0.71 -5.04 -1.43
C LYS A 62 1.12 -6.49 -1.19
N SER A 63 0.97 -7.34 -2.20
CA SER A 63 1.40 -8.73 -2.14
C SER A 63 2.93 -8.85 -1.95
N ALA A 64 3.70 -8.12 -2.75
CA ALA A 64 5.17 -8.08 -2.64
C ALA A 64 5.65 -7.57 -1.27
N LEU A 65 4.99 -6.53 -0.74
CA LEU A 65 5.28 -5.98 0.58
C LEU A 65 5.05 -7.03 1.66
N LYS A 66 3.92 -7.75 1.63
CA LYS A 66 3.62 -8.81 2.59
C LYS A 66 4.74 -9.86 2.64
N ILE A 67 5.15 -10.36 1.47
CA ILE A 67 6.23 -11.35 1.36
C ILE A 67 7.54 -10.79 1.95
N LYS A 68 7.90 -9.56 1.60
CA LYS A 68 9.15 -8.95 2.11
C LYS A 68 9.10 -8.65 3.61
N THR A 69 7.93 -8.33 4.14
CA THR A 69 7.73 -8.18 5.60
C THR A 69 7.94 -9.51 6.32
N GLU A 70 7.42 -10.61 5.79
CA GLU A 70 7.63 -11.96 6.35
C GLU A 70 9.12 -12.34 6.33
N GLU A 71 9.82 -12.10 5.22
CA GLU A 71 11.27 -12.32 5.10
C GLU A 71 12.07 -11.49 6.13
N LEU A 72 11.73 -10.20 6.27
CA LEU A 72 12.39 -9.30 7.22
C LEU A 72 12.18 -9.76 8.66
N ASN A 73 10.94 -10.09 9.04
CA ASN A 73 10.61 -10.56 10.37
C ASN A 73 11.40 -11.82 10.73
N ALA A 74 11.50 -12.79 9.82
CA ALA A 74 12.29 -14.00 10.04
C ALA A 74 13.78 -13.69 10.32
N LYS A 75 14.37 -12.71 9.63
CA LYS A 75 15.75 -12.28 9.91
C LYS A 75 15.88 -11.57 11.25
N MET A 76 14.90 -10.75 11.62
CA MET A 76 14.90 -10.06 12.92
C MET A 76 14.78 -11.04 14.09
N ASP A 77 14.02 -12.12 13.94
CA ASP A 77 13.93 -13.18 14.96
C ASP A 77 15.27 -13.89 15.14
N ILE A 78 15.93 -14.22 14.03
CA ILE A 78 17.28 -14.83 14.05
C ILE A 78 18.28 -13.90 14.74
N ILE A 79 18.29 -12.61 14.37
CA ILE A 79 19.18 -11.61 14.99
C ILE A 79 18.90 -11.53 16.50
N SER A 80 17.62 -11.47 16.89
CA SER A 80 17.23 -11.36 18.30
C SER A 80 17.66 -12.58 19.11
N ALA A 81 17.50 -13.79 18.56
CA ALA A 81 17.97 -15.02 19.18
C ALA A 81 19.50 -15.04 19.36
N LYS A 82 20.24 -14.69 18.30
CA LYS A 82 21.71 -14.62 18.34
C LYS A 82 22.22 -13.57 19.32
N LEU A 83 21.58 -12.40 19.39
CA LEU A 83 21.91 -11.37 20.37
C LEU A 83 21.65 -11.85 21.80
N SER A 84 20.55 -12.58 22.04
CA SER A 84 20.25 -13.15 23.36
C SER A 84 21.32 -14.15 23.80
N GLU A 85 21.71 -15.06 22.90
CA GLU A 85 22.77 -16.03 23.15
C GLU A 85 24.13 -15.37 23.39
N ALA A 86 24.54 -14.44 22.51
CA ALA A 86 25.78 -13.69 22.66
C ALA A 86 25.82 -12.93 24.00
N LYS A 87 24.71 -12.30 24.40
CA LYS A 87 24.60 -11.63 25.70
C LYS A 87 24.83 -12.59 26.87
N LYS A 88 24.27 -13.80 26.82
CA LYS A 88 24.48 -14.82 27.88
C LYS A 88 25.97 -15.17 27.98
N VAL A 89 26.62 -15.45 26.87
CA VAL A 89 28.05 -15.79 26.83
C VAL A 89 28.91 -14.66 27.37
N VAL A 90 28.68 -13.41 26.93
CA VAL A 90 29.42 -12.24 27.45
C VAL A 90 29.25 -12.11 28.97
N LYS A 91 28.04 -12.29 29.50
CA LYS A 91 27.79 -12.19 30.94
C LYS A 91 28.47 -13.29 31.77
N LEU A 92 28.67 -14.47 31.19
CA LEU A 92 29.35 -15.59 31.85
C LEU A 92 30.88 -15.47 31.78
N SER A 93 31.41 -14.93 30.68
CA SER A 93 32.83 -14.96 30.39
C SER A 93 33.57 -13.66 30.70
N ILE A 94 32.88 -12.52 30.74
CA ILE A 94 33.49 -11.18 30.80
C ILE A 94 33.05 -10.45 32.09
N PRO A 95 33.97 -9.76 32.79
CA PRO A 95 33.61 -8.93 33.95
C PRO A 95 32.57 -7.84 33.61
N LYS A 96 31.64 -7.59 34.54
CA LYS A 96 30.52 -6.63 34.34
C LYS A 96 30.97 -5.23 33.89
N ALA A 97 32.14 -4.77 34.35
CA ALA A 97 32.69 -3.46 33.98
C ALA A 97 32.90 -3.28 32.46
N GLN A 98 33.10 -4.37 31.71
CA GLN A 98 33.37 -4.35 30.27
C GLN A 98 32.13 -4.65 29.41
N TRP A 99 30.96 -4.93 30.01
CA TRP A 99 29.75 -5.28 29.27
C TRP A 99 29.24 -4.17 28.33
N LEU A 100 29.53 -2.91 28.65
CA LEU A 100 29.16 -1.76 27.83
C LEU A 100 29.77 -1.83 26.42
N GLU A 101 30.97 -2.40 26.27
CA GLU A 101 31.65 -2.60 24.98
C GLU A 101 30.86 -3.51 24.03
N PHE A 102 30.00 -4.37 24.59
CA PHE A 102 29.12 -5.28 23.85
C PHE A 102 27.70 -4.74 23.70
N GLY A 103 27.47 -3.46 24.01
CA GLY A 103 26.14 -2.84 24.01
C GLY A 103 25.20 -3.37 25.10
N ILE A 104 25.75 -4.04 26.12
CA ILE A 104 24.99 -4.54 27.28
C ILE A 104 25.05 -3.48 28.38
N GLY A 105 24.16 -2.49 28.26
CA GLY A 105 23.95 -1.50 29.31
C GLY A 105 23.11 -2.06 30.47
N ASP A 106 23.33 -1.52 31.67
CA ASP A 106 22.45 -1.77 32.83
C ASP A 106 21.16 -0.96 32.60
N LYS A 107 20.12 -1.61 32.06
CA LYS A 107 18.78 -1.01 32.00
C LYS A 107 18.13 -1.23 33.37
N ARG A 108 18.03 -0.12 34.13
CA ARG A 108 17.18 0.01 35.32
C ARG A 108 15.74 -0.40 35.02
#